data_AF-A0A2M7X813-F1
#
_entry.id   AF-A0A2M7X813-F1
#
_cell.length_a   1.000
_cell.length_b   1.000
_cell.length_c   1.000
_cell.angle_alpha   90.00
_cell.angle_beta   90.00
_cell.angle_gamma   90.00
#
_symmetry.space_group_name_H-M   'P 1'
#
loop_
_entity.id
_entity.type
_entity.pdbx_description
1 polymer ?
#
loop_
_entity_poly.entity_id
_entity_poly.type
_entity_poly.pdbx_seq_one_letter_code
_entity_poly.pdbx_strand_id
1 'polypeptide(L)'
;MALLKWLASPALLLGLALPAAHAGSIDESALLPVEQAFQLDAKAVTRGWIEFQFKVTPGYYLYRDRIKIAPTDALFKSHPLAFPPGEMKEDPNFGRMEV
;
A
#
# COMPACT_ATOMS: atom_id res chain seq x y z
N MET A 1 17.38 27.77 -68.54
CA MET A 1 16.20 27.89 -67.66
C MET A 1 15.72 26.49 -67.30
N ALA A 2 15.46 26.27 -66.01
CA ALA A 2 15.41 24.97 -65.34
C ALA A 2 14.36 23.98 -65.88
N LEU A 3 14.72 22.68 -65.93
CA LEU A 3 13.76 21.58 -65.99
C LEU A 3 13.91 20.70 -64.73
N LEU A 4 12.76 20.44 -64.13
CA LEU A 4 12.50 20.02 -62.77
C LEU A 4 12.95 18.57 -62.50
N LYS A 5 13.88 18.39 -61.56
CA LYS A 5 14.29 17.07 -61.05
C LYS A 5 13.22 16.55 -60.08
N TRP A 6 12.51 15.49 -60.47
CA TRP A 6 11.75 14.66 -59.54
C TRP A 6 12.72 13.92 -58.60
N LEU A 7 12.65 14.22 -57.31
CA LEU A 7 13.14 13.31 -56.26
C LEU A 7 11.94 12.90 -55.42
N ALA A 8 11.59 11.62 -55.52
CA ALA A 8 10.73 10.95 -54.56
C ALA A 8 11.46 10.94 -53.21
N SER A 9 10.92 11.65 -52.22
CA SER A 9 11.41 11.57 -50.84
C SER A 9 10.89 10.29 -50.18
N PRO A 10 11.74 9.46 -49.57
CA PRO A 10 11.31 8.32 -48.79
C PRO A 10 10.83 8.77 -47.40
N ALA A 11 9.99 7.92 -46.83
CA ALA A 11 9.33 8.04 -45.53
C ALA A 11 10.24 8.51 -44.38
N LEU A 12 9.68 9.36 -43.52
CA LEU A 12 10.14 9.52 -42.14
C LEU A 12 8.97 9.20 -41.20
N LEU A 13 8.83 7.91 -40.88
CA LEU A 13 8.01 7.48 -39.74
C LEU A 13 8.75 7.92 -38.47
N LEU A 14 8.30 9.05 -37.91
CA LEU A 14 8.75 9.54 -36.62
C LEU A 14 8.21 8.57 -35.54
N GLY A 15 9.03 7.60 -35.15
CA GLY A 15 8.72 6.71 -34.03
C GLY A 15 8.61 7.54 -32.76
N LEU A 16 7.39 7.73 -32.26
CA LEU A 16 7.14 8.24 -30.92
C LEU A 16 7.66 7.20 -29.92
N ALA A 17 8.89 7.38 -29.45
CA ALA A 17 9.40 6.66 -28.30
C ALA A 17 8.60 7.13 -27.08
N LEU A 18 7.56 6.38 -26.70
CA LEU A 18 6.90 6.54 -25.42
C LEU A 18 7.96 6.31 -24.33
N PRO A 19 8.22 7.26 -23.42
CA PRO A 19 9.08 6.98 -22.29
C PRO A 19 8.43 5.84 -21.51
N ALA A 20 9.12 4.70 -21.42
CA ALA A 20 8.72 3.62 -20.55
C ALA A 20 8.62 4.21 -19.13
N ALA A 21 7.39 4.30 -18.61
CA ALA A 21 7.16 4.69 -17.23
C ALA A 21 7.96 3.72 -16.37
N HIS A 22 9.01 4.23 -15.73
CA HIS A 22 9.77 3.46 -14.76
C HIS A 22 8.83 3.25 -13.59
N ALA A 23 8.24 2.05 -13.49
CA ALA A 23 7.67 1.59 -12.25
C ALA A 23 8.84 1.58 -11.25
N GLY A 24 8.85 2.53 -10.31
CA GLY A 24 9.88 2.61 -9.29
C GLY A 24 9.88 1.31 -8.51
N SER A 25 10.92 0.50 -8.69
CA SER A 25 11.12 -0.69 -7.88
C SER A 25 11.42 -0.24 -6.45
N ILE A 26 10.60 -0.66 -5.49
CA ILE A 26 10.95 -0.53 -4.08
C ILE A 26 12.12 -1.48 -3.82
N ASP A 27 13.23 -0.95 -3.32
CA ASP A 27 14.33 -1.77 -2.85
C ASP A 27 13.86 -2.52 -1.60
N GLU A 28 13.61 -3.82 -1.75
CA GLU A 28 13.14 -4.68 -0.65
C GLU A 28 14.13 -4.69 0.53
N SER A 29 15.42 -4.46 0.27
CA SER A 29 16.43 -4.39 1.33
C SER A 29 16.32 -3.12 2.18
N ALA A 30 15.61 -2.11 1.70
CA ALA A 30 15.29 -0.89 2.43
C ALA A 30 14.00 -0.98 3.25
N LEU A 31 13.22 -2.07 3.12
CA LEU A 31 12.03 -2.28 3.92
C LEU A 31 12.40 -2.59 5.36
N LEU A 32 11.69 -1.97 6.29
CA LEU A 32 11.86 -2.25 7.71
C LEU A 32 11.34 -3.66 8.02
N PRO A 33 11.97 -4.39 8.95
CA PRO A 33 11.38 -5.58 9.55
C PRO A 33 9.97 -5.28 10.08
N VAL A 34 9.07 -6.26 10.00
CA VAL A 34 7.64 -6.09 10.32
C VAL A 34 7.43 -5.55 11.72
N GLU A 35 8.19 -6.04 12.70
CA GLU A 35 8.11 -5.64 14.10
C GLU A 35 8.58 -4.20 14.34
N GLN A 36 9.41 -3.65 13.43
CA GLN A 36 9.83 -2.26 13.46
C GLN A 36 8.79 -1.34 12.79
N ALA A 37 8.25 -1.79 11.66
CA ALA A 37 7.21 -1.07 10.92
C ALA A 37 5.89 -0.98 11.72
N PHE A 38 5.53 -2.04 12.43
CA PHE A 38 4.26 -2.19 13.15
C PHE A 38 4.51 -2.66 14.59
N GLN A 39 4.73 -1.72 15.49
CA GLN A 39 5.00 -2.03 16.90
C GLN A 39 3.67 -2.17 17.64
N LEU A 40 3.36 -3.38 18.13
CA LEU A 40 2.15 -3.66 18.90
C LEU A 40 2.40 -3.50 20.41
N ASP A 41 1.56 -2.73 21.07
CA ASP A 41 1.41 -2.65 22.52
C ASP A 41 0.02 -3.12 22.94
N ALA A 42 -0.09 -3.85 24.05
CA ALA A 42 -1.35 -4.37 24.55
C ALA A 42 -1.48 -4.14 26.06
N LYS A 43 -2.58 -3.53 26.50
CA LYS A 43 -2.79 -3.14 27.91
C LYS A 43 -4.20 -3.43 28.36
N ALA A 44 -4.34 -4.03 29.54
CA ALA A 44 -5.62 -4.13 30.25
C ALA A 44 -5.86 -2.84 31.03
N VAL A 45 -6.58 -1.89 30.43
CA VAL A 45 -6.81 -0.55 31.03
C VAL A 45 -7.92 -0.54 32.07
N THR A 46 -8.89 -1.47 31.97
CA THR A 46 -9.91 -1.70 33.00
C THR A 46 -10.43 -3.13 32.91
N ARG A 47 -11.22 -3.55 33.90
CA ARG A 47 -11.81 -4.90 33.93
C ARG A 47 -12.71 -5.10 32.70
N GLY A 48 -12.36 -6.08 31.87
CA GLY A 48 -13.12 -6.41 30.66
C GLY A 48 -12.78 -5.57 29.43
N TRP A 49 -11.77 -4.70 29.51
CA TRP A 49 -11.29 -3.91 28.37
C TRP A 49 -9.78 -4.06 28.18
N ILE A 50 -9.39 -4.53 27.00
CA ILE A 50 -8.01 -4.65 26.58
C ILE A 50 -7.84 -3.75 25.36
N GLU A 51 -6.88 -2.85 25.43
CA GLU A 51 -6.51 -1.99 24.31
C GLU A 51 -5.30 -2.57 23.60
N PHE A 52 -5.40 -2.64 22.27
CA PHE A 52 -4.31 -2.99 21.38
C PHE A 52 -3.95 -1.75 20.57
N GLN A 53 -2.71 -1.30 20.67
CA GLN A 53 -2.22 -0.11 19.99
C GLN A 53 -1.08 -0.50 19.05
N PHE A 54 -1.28 -0.26 17.76
CA PHE A 54 -0.22 -0.33 16.76
C PHE A 54 0.41 1.04 16.59
N LYS A 55 1.71 1.16 16.86
CA LYS A 55 2.51 2.30 16.42
C LYS A 55 3.08 1.98 15.05
N VAL A 56 2.53 2.63 14.03
CA VAL A 56 2.89 2.41 12.63
C VAL A 56 3.94 3.43 12.19
N THR A 57 5.00 2.96 11.54
CA THR A 57 6.06 3.83 11.01
C THR A 57 5.54 4.65 9.83
N PRO A 58 5.94 5.94 9.65
CA PRO A 58 5.54 6.73 8.50
C PRO A 58 5.81 6.03 7.17
N GLY A 59 4.85 6.09 6.25
CA GLY A 59 4.90 5.38 4.96
C GLY A 59 4.33 3.96 5.00
N TYR A 60 4.03 3.43 6.18
CA TYR A 60 3.38 2.14 6.38
C TYR A 60 1.93 2.34 6.87
N TYR A 61 1.07 1.35 6.65
CA TYR A 61 -0.32 1.36 7.11
C TYR A 61 -0.84 -0.08 7.27
N LEU A 62 -1.87 -0.25 8.09
CA LEU A 62 -2.55 -1.53 8.31
C LEU A 62 -3.92 -1.48 7.69
N TYR A 63 -4.34 -2.51 6.97
CA TYR A 63 -5.71 -2.59 6.49
C TYR A 63 -6.64 -2.92 7.65
N ARG A 64 -7.61 -2.04 7.94
CA ARG A 64 -8.56 -2.20 9.06
C ARG A 64 -9.22 -3.58 9.06
N ASP A 65 -9.73 -4.00 7.90
CA ASP A 65 -10.45 -5.26 7.73
C ASP A 65 -9.57 -6.52 7.80
N ARG A 66 -8.23 -6.35 7.84
CA ARG A 66 -7.27 -7.44 7.98
C ARG A 66 -6.81 -7.65 9.41
N ILE A 67 -7.16 -6.75 10.33
CA ILE A 67 -6.83 -6.91 11.74
C ILE A 67 -7.80 -7.90 12.37
N LYS A 68 -7.24 -8.97 12.93
CA LYS A 68 -7.99 -10.01 13.66
C LYS A 68 -7.28 -10.31 14.97
N ILE A 69 -8.07 -10.45 16.02
CA ILE A 69 -7.61 -10.85 17.35
C ILE A 69 -8.46 -12.03 17.75
N ALA A 70 -7.80 -13.10 18.18
CA ALA A 70 -8.45 -14.31 18.64
C ALA A 70 -7.93 -14.63 20.04
N PRO A 71 -8.81 -15.08 20.95
CA PRO A 71 -8.36 -15.60 22.22
C PRO A 71 -7.56 -16.89 22.01
N THR A 72 -6.51 -17.07 22.81
CA THR A 72 -5.73 -18.33 22.83
C THR A 72 -6.44 -19.42 23.64
N ASP A 73 -7.27 -19.04 24.61
CA ASP A 73 -8.11 -19.94 25.41
C ASP A 73 -9.57 -19.85 24.95
N ALA A 74 -10.17 -21.00 24.61
CA ALA A 74 -11.56 -21.11 24.18
C ALA A 74 -12.60 -20.69 25.25
N LEU A 75 -12.20 -20.70 26.53
CA LEU A 75 -13.00 -20.21 27.64
C LEU A 75 -13.06 -18.67 27.69
N PHE A 76 -12.09 -17.99 27.08
CA PHE A 76 -12.10 -16.54 27.01
C PHE A 76 -13.17 -16.07 26.00
N LYS A 77 -14.20 -15.39 26.52
CA LYS A 77 -15.25 -14.79 25.70
C LYS A 77 -14.92 -13.32 25.44
N SER A 78 -14.76 -12.97 24.18
CA SER A 78 -14.53 -11.59 23.73
C SER A 78 -15.75 -11.06 22.98
N HIS A 79 -15.96 -9.75 23.08
CA HIS A 79 -16.84 -9.03 22.17
C HIS A 79 -16.15 -8.85 20.80
N PRO A 80 -16.90 -8.49 19.75
CA PRO A 80 -16.29 -8.03 18.50
C PRO A 80 -15.29 -6.90 18.75
N LEU A 81 -14.25 -6.82 17.92
CA LEU A 81 -13.25 -5.78 18.02
C LEU A 81 -13.87 -4.40 17.77
N ALA A 82 -13.62 -3.48 18.69
CA ALA A 82 -13.91 -2.07 18.51
C ALA A 82 -12.72 -1.41 17.82
N PHE A 83 -12.97 -0.80 16.66
CA PHE A 83 -11.96 -0.06 15.90
C PHE A 83 -12.34 1.43 15.85
N PRO A 84 -11.38 2.35 15.98
CA PRO A 84 -11.61 3.76 15.66
C PRO A 84 -11.91 3.91 14.15
N PRO A 85 -12.51 5.03 13.70
CA PRO A 85 -12.61 5.33 12.27
C PRO A 85 -11.20 5.37 11.65
N GLY A 86 -11.04 4.73 10.50
CA GLY A 86 -9.80 4.73 9.72
C GLY A 86 -9.85 5.72 8.56
N GLU A 87 -8.77 5.76 7.79
CA GLU A 87 -8.64 6.58 6.58
C GLU A 87 -8.94 5.75 5.33
N MET A 88 -9.71 6.31 4.39
CA MET A 88 -9.93 5.65 3.10
C MET A 88 -8.74 5.91 2.16
N LYS A 89 -8.13 4.84 1.62
CA LYS A 89 -7.00 4.90 0.68
C LYS A 89 -7.26 4.06 -0.56
N GLU A 90 -6.78 4.53 -1.70
CA GLU A 90 -6.71 3.75 -2.93
C GLU A 90 -5.36 3.01 -2.95
N ASP A 91 -5.39 1.71 -2.68
CA ASP A 91 -4.22 0.84 -2.81
C ASP A 91 -4.11 0.31 -4.26
N PRO A 92 -2.92 0.30 -4.87
CA PRO A 92 -2.74 -0.19 -6.24
C PRO A 92 -3.13 -1.66 -6.47
N ASN A 93 -3.10 -2.51 -5.44
CA ASN A 93 -3.35 -3.95 -5.55
C ASN A 93 -4.77 -4.32 -5.13
N PHE A 94 -5.31 -3.61 -4.14
CA PHE A 94 -6.59 -3.93 -3.50
C PHE A 94 -7.69 -2.89 -3.74
N GLY A 95 -7.36 -1.75 -4.36
CA GLY A 95 -8.27 -0.64 -4.60
C GLY A 95 -8.64 0.09 -3.32
N ARG A 96 -9.88 0.56 -3.24
CA ARG A 96 -10.37 1.40 -2.15
C ARG A 96 -10.51 0.61 -0.84
N MET A 97 -9.66 0.90 0.14
CA MET A 97 -9.58 0.24 1.43
C MET A 97 -9.62 1.25 2.59
N GLU A 98 -10.07 0.82 3.76
CA GLU A 98 -9.93 1.58 5.01
C GLU A 98 -8.68 1.11 5.76
N VAL A 99 -7.88 2.05 6.24
CA VAL A 99 -6.60 1.81 6.95
C VAL A 99 -6.50 2.53 8.28
#